data_AF-A0A6N9SGF2-F1
#
_entry.id   AF-A0A6N9SGF2-F1
#
_cell.length_a   1.000
_cell.length_b   1.000
_cell.length_c   1.000
_cell.angle_alpha   90.00
_cell.angle_beta   90.00
_cell.angle_gamma   90.00
#
_symmetry.space_group_name_H-M   'P 1'
#
loop_
_entity.id
_entity.type
_entity.pdbx_description
1 polymer ?
#
loop_
_entity_poly.entity_id
_entity_poly.type
_entity_poly.pdbx_seq_one_letter_code
_entity_poly.pdbx_strand_id
1 'polypeptide(L)' 'MSEASPLIQESEVMNILGISSRQTIWNYTKQHNFPKPIRTRPKAYLREAVNEWIIKGGVNQAS' A
#
# COMPACT_ATOMS: atom_id res chain seq x y z
N MET A 1 -3.59 -23.91 10.41
CA MET A 1 -2.93 -22.59 10.41
C MET A 1 -3.95 -21.61 9.88
N SER A 2 -4.57 -20.79 10.73
CA SER A 2 -5.54 -19.80 10.28
C SER A 2 -4.78 -18.78 9.44
N GLU A 3 -5.06 -18.69 8.14
CA GLU A 3 -4.40 -17.68 7.31
C GLU A 3 -4.68 -16.31 7.89
N ALA A 4 -3.62 -15.57 8.18
CA ALA A 4 -3.73 -14.16 8.51
C ALA A 4 -4.48 -13.47 7.37
N SER A 5 -5.43 -12.60 7.70
CA SER A 5 -6.21 -11.85 6.71
C SER A 5 -5.27 -11.22 5.67
N PRO A 6 -5.57 -11.33 4.35
CA PRO A 6 -4.75 -10.71 3.31
C PRO A 6 -4.78 -9.17 3.36
N LEU A 7 -5.68 -8.61 4.18
CA LEU A 7 -5.81 -7.18 4.38
C LEU A 7 -4.87 -6.67 5.47
N ILE A 8 -4.03 -5.70 5.11
CA ILE A 8 -3.13 -5.00 6.00
C ILE A 8 -3.60 -3.56 6.25
N GLN A 9 -3.39 -3.06 7.46
CA GLN A 9 -3.75 -1.68 7.82
C GLN A 9 -2.79 -0.67 7.19
N GLU A 10 -3.21 0.58 7.06
CA GLU A 10 -2.36 1.67 6.55
C GLU A 10 -1.04 1.80 7.32
N SER A 11 -1.02 1.60 8.64
CA SER A 11 0.21 1.63 9.45
C SER A 11 1.20 0.54 9.04
N GLU A 12 0.71 -0.64 8.70
CA GLU A 12 1.57 -1.73 8.23
C GLU A 12 2.10 -1.48 6.82
N VAL A 13 1.27 -0.92 5.93
CA VAL A 13 1.72 -0.45 4.62
C VAL A 13 2.83 0.58 4.77
N MET A 14 2.66 1.55 5.67
CA MET A 14 3.68 2.57 5.95
C MET A 14 4.99 1.94 6.45
N ASN A 15 4.92 0.91 7.31
CA ASN A 15 6.09 0.17 7.76
C ASN A 15 6.79 -0.58 6.61
N ILE A 16 6.03 -1.27 5.73
CA ILE A 16 6.58 -1.97 4.56
C ILE A 16 7.33 -1.01 3.65
N LEU A 17 6.79 0.20 3.44
CA LEU A 17 7.38 1.22 2.58
C LEU A 17 8.48 2.04 3.27
N GLY A 18 8.70 1.86 4.57
CA GLY A 18 9.66 2.65 5.35
C GLY A 18 9.31 4.15 5.44
N ILE A 19 8.01 4.49 5.44
CA ILE A 19 7.54 5.89 5.48
C ILE A 19 6.73 6.18 6.76
N SER A 20 6.76 7.44 7.19
CA SER A 20 6.05 7.89 8.40
C SER A 20 4.83 8.76 8.13
N SER A 21 4.60 9.17 6.87
CA SER A 21 3.52 10.10 6.51
C SER A 21 2.39 9.44 5.73
N ARG A 22 1.16 9.57 6.24
CA ARG A 22 -0.07 9.20 5.50
C ARG A 22 -0.25 10.04 4.23
N GLN A 23 0.25 11.29 4.23
CA GLN A 23 0.21 12.14 3.05
C GLN A 23 1.04 11.53 1.91
N THR A 24 2.14 10.85 2.22
CA THR A 24 2.94 10.13 1.23
C THR A 24 2.15 8.99 0.57
N ILE A 25 1.40 8.20 1.36
CA ILE A 25 0.48 7.18 0.80
C ILE A 25 -0.56 7.83 -0.13
N TRP A 26 -1.13 8.98 0.27
CA TRP A 26 -2.08 9.69 -0.58
C TRP A 26 -1.42 10.17 -1.89
N ASN A 27 -0.22 10.74 -1.84
CA ASN A 27 0.54 11.16 -3.02
C ASN A 27 0.82 9.96 -3.94
N TYR A 28 1.26 8.83 -3.38
CA TYR A 28 1.51 7.60 -4.15
C TYR A 28 0.23 7.09 -4.82
N THR A 29 -0.90 7.14 -4.11
CA THR A 29 -2.22 6.73 -4.67
C THR A 29 -2.66 7.65 -5.81
N LYS A 30 -2.26 8.92 -5.78
CA LYS A 30 -2.67 9.93 -6.78
C LYS A 30 -1.75 10.02 -7.98
N GLN A 31 -0.44 9.84 -7.79
CA GLN A 31 0.58 10.17 -8.80
C GLN A 31 1.41 8.98 -9.23
N HIS A 32 1.43 7.89 -8.45
CA HIS A 32 2.33 6.76 -8.68
C HIS A 32 1.60 5.43 -8.74
N ASN A 33 0.32 5.40 -9.13
CA ASN A 33 -0.50 4.17 -9.26
C ASN A 33 -0.49 3.24 -8.04
N PHE A 34 -0.26 3.77 -6.85
CA PHE A 34 -0.32 2.97 -5.64
C PHE A 34 -1.74 2.44 -5.42
N PRO A 35 -1.91 1.19 -4.95
CA PRO A 35 -3.22 0.58 -4.80
C PRO A 35 -4.15 1.42 -3.91
N LYS A 36 -5.39 1.57 -4.36
CA LYS A 36 -6.44 2.17 -3.54
C LYS A 36 -6.79 1.24 -2.36
N PRO A 37 -7.15 1.79 -1.19
CA PRO A 37 -7.56 0.97 -0.06
C PRO A 37 -8.90 0.27 -0.38
N ILE A 38 -9.03 -0.99 0.05
CA ILE A 38 -10.26 -1.78 -0.05
C ILE A 38 -11.33 -1.27 0.91
N ARG A 39 -10.91 -0.77 2.09
CA ARG A 39 -11.78 -0.15 3.10
C ARG A 39 -11.16 1.16 3.54
N THR A 40 -11.99 2.17 3.85
CA THR A 40 -11.52 3.51 4.24
C THR A 40 -11.56 3.78 5.75
N ARG A 41 -12.32 3.02 6.54
CA ARG A 41 -12.47 3.19 7.99
C ARG A 41 -12.49 1.82 8.71
N PRO A 42 -11.39 1.37 9.33
CA PRO A 42 -10.02 1.84 9.12
C PRO A 42 -9.49 1.49 7.72
N LYS A 43 -8.50 2.25 7.25
CA LYS A 43 -7.88 2.05 5.93
C LYS A 43 -7.17 0.70 5.86
N ALA A 44 -7.57 -0.12 4.90
CA ALA A 44 -6.97 -1.43 4.67
C ALA A 44 -6.66 -1.66 3.19
N TYR A 45 -5.57 -2.38 2.92
CA TYR A 45 -5.05 -2.68 1.60
C TYR A 45 -4.84 -4.18 1.46
N LEU A 46 -4.96 -4.73 0.25
CA LEU A 46 -4.47 -6.08 -0.01
C LEU A 46 -2.95 -6.06 0.04
N ARG A 47 -2.34 -6.91 0.86
CA ARG A 47 -0.88 -7.02 0.96
C ARG A 47 -0.26 -7.29 -0.40
N GLU A 48 -0.86 -8.20 -1.16
CA GLU A 48 -0.38 -8.59 -2.49
C GLU A 48 -0.31 -7.40 -3.45
N ALA A 49 -1.33 -6.55 -3.48
CA ALA A 49 -1.34 -5.36 -4.34
C ALA A 49 -0.25 -4.35 -3.96
N VAL A 50 0.04 -4.20 -2.66
CA VAL A 50 1.14 -3.34 -2.19
C VAL A 50 2.48 -3.93 -2.62
N ASN A 51 2.68 -5.24 -2.47
CA ASN A 51 3.91 -5.92 -2.89
C ASN A 51 4.10 -5.86 -4.40
N GLU A 52 3.04 -6.06 -5.19
CA GLU A 52 3.08 -5.99 -6.64
C GLU A 52 3.51 -4.59 -7.11
N TRP A 53 3.00 -3.54 -6.47
CA TRP A 53 3.42 -2.17 -6.75
C TRP A 53 4.93 -1.96 -6.50
N ILE A 54 5.47 -2.51 -5.41
CA ILE A 54 6.91 -2.46 -5.11
C ILE A 54 7.71 -3.23 -6.19
N ILE A 55 7.29 -4.44 -6.53
CA ILE A 55 7.93 -5.29 -7.54
C ILE A 55 7.94 -4.59 -8.91
N LYS A 56 6.88 -3.85 -9.25
CA LYS A 56 6.78 -3.05 -10.48
C LYS A 56 7.61 -1.77 -10.47
N GLY A 57 8.41 -1.51 -9.44
CA GLY A 57 9.32 -0.36 -9.36
C GLY A 57 8.83 0.76 -8.45
N GLY A 58 7.72 0.58 -7.74
CA GLY A 58 7.18 1.55 -6.79
C GLY A 58 6.91 2.90 -7.45
N VAL A 59 7.50 3.97 -6.91
CA VAL A 59 7.38 5.32 -7.47
C VAL A 59 8.05 5.49 -8.84
N ASN A 60 9.00 4.59 -9.18
CA ASN A 60 9.79 4.60 -10.43
C ASN A 60 9.31 3.53 -11.43
N GLN A 61 8.08 3.04 -11.27
CA GLN A 61 7.49 2.14 -12.25
C GLN A 61 7.62 2.74 -13.65
N ALA A 62 8.12 1.93 -14.60
CA ALA A 62 8.27 2.37 -15.98
C ALA A 62 6.89 2.77 -16.52
N SER A 63 6.77 4.02 -16.97
CA SER A 63 5.56 4.56 -17.60
C SER A 63 5.10 3.71 -18.78
#